data_AF-C3ZSG4-F1
#
_entry.id   AF-C3ZSG4-F1
#
_cell.length_a   1.000
_cell.length_b   1.000
_cell.length_c   1.000
_cell.angle_alpha   90.00
_cell.angle_beta   90.00
_cell.angle_gamma   90.00
#
_symmetry.space_group_name_H-M   'P 1'
#
loop_
_entity.id
_entity.type
_entity.pdbx_description
1 polymer ?
#
loop_
_entity_poly.entity_id
_entity_poly.type
_entity_poly.pdbx_seq_one_letter_code
_entity_poly.pdbx_strand_id
1 'polypeptide(L)'
;VFTTYGNCYTFNAVVDPDNPRRQKLPGAGNGLKLIFNIQSEFYTEDPEQGGSDDVGMKVLIHDQKEPPKMDTQGIAVGPGSHAFIGISKVEYKNEIPPWGECQDKELQYYDDYTLTGCLLECGTNHVYEQCGCRLFYLPGGNDYCEPEAIANCALDTIITAGNYTCDCPTPCDISHFQTSVSYAGWPNKNTARYWLTYLDLWDYWDEQSATQNWVVLDVYYSELNYQVIEQQR
;
A
#
# COMPACT_ATOMS: atom_id res chain seq x y z
N VAL A 1 9.33 -1.27 -3.96
CA VAL A 1 9.17 0.05 -3.35
C VAL A 1 9.49 -0.05 -1.87
N PHE A 2 10.04 0.99 -1.24
CA PHE A 2 10.30 1.00 0.19
C PHE A 2 9.21 1.78 0.90
N THR A 3 8.67 1.24 1.99
CA THR A 3 7.70 1.91 2.85
C THR A 3 8.16 1.84 4.31
N THR A 4 7.37 2.35 5.24
CA THR A 4 7.64 2.18 6.68
C THR A 4 7.72 0.70 7.10
N TYR A 5 7.12 -0.23 6.32
CA TYR A 5 7.19 -1.68 6.52
C TYR A 5 8.42 -2.33 5.85
N GLY A 6 9.37 -1.54 5.33
CA GLY A 6 10.55 -2.06 4.65
C GLY A 6 10.30 -2.36 3.17
N ASN A 7 10.73 -3.55 2.72
CA ASN A 7 10.63 -4.00 1.34
C ASN A 7 9.19 -4.35 0.94
N CYS A 8 8.61 -3.58 0.04
CA CYS A 8 7.26 -3.82 -0.48
C CYS A 8 7.27 -4.03 -2.01
N TYR A 9 6.27 -4.75 -2.49
CA TYR A 9 6.10 -5.12 -3.90
C TYR A 9 4.80 -4.55 -4.45
N THR A 10 4.84 -4.01 -5.66
CA THR A 10 3.67 -3.41 -6.33
C THR A 10 3.39 -4.16 -7.62
N PHE A 11 2.24 -4.81 -7.68
CA PHE A 11 1.73 -5.40 -8.92
C PHE A 11 1.11 -4.32 -9.81
N ASN A 12 1.29 -4.43 -11.13
CA ASN A 12 0.77 -3.48 -12.11
C ASN A 12 1.23 -2.02 -11.85
N ALA A 13 2.48 -1.84 -11.43
CA ALA A 13 3.11 -0.53 -11.32
C ALA A 13 3.32 0.14 -12.69
N VAL A 14 3.61 1.44 -12.71
CA VAL A 14 3.93 2.26 -13.90
C VAL A 14 5.30 1.90 -14.48
N VAL A 15 5.47 0.64 -14.91
CA VAL A 15 6.67 0.19 -15.64
C VAL A 15 6.45 0.34 -17.14
N ASP A 16 5.21 0.17 -17.59
CA ASP A 16 4.75 0.37 -18.96
C ASP A 16 3.43 1.16 -18.91
N PRO A 17 3.48 2.51 -18.94
CA PRO A 17 2.30 3.36 -18.88
C PRO A 17 1.31 3.09 -20.01
N ASP A 18 1.80 2.59 -21.15
CA ASP A 18 1.02 2.37 -22.36
C ASP A 18 0.23 1.06 -22.32
N ASN A 19 0.58 0.14 -21.41
CA ASN A 19 -0.04 -1.19 -21.33
C ASN A 19 -0.38 -1.66 -19.90
N PRO A 20 -1.23 -0.92 -19.16
CA PRO A 20 -1.69 -1.38 -17.85
C PRO A 20 -2.53 -2.65 -17.98
N ARG A 21 -2.39 -3.56 -17.02
CA ARG A 21 -3.23 -4.76 -16.94
C ARG A 21 -4.65 -4.36 -16.55
N ARG A 22 -5.63 -4.86 -17.31
CA ARG A 22 -7.06 -4.53 -17.15
C ARG A 22 -7.90 -5.79 -16.98
N GLN A 23 -8.88 -5.71 -16.08
CA GLN A 23 -9.90 -6.74 -15.91
C GLN A 23 -11.05 -6.49 -16.91
N LYS A 24 -11.41 -7.51 -17.70
CA LYS A 24 -12.46 -7.41 -18.74
C LYS A 24 -13.81 -7.99 -18.35
N LEU A 25 -13.85 -8.79 -17.28
CA LEU A 25 -15.05 -9.42 -16.75
C LEU A 25 -15.06 -9.23 -15.22
N PRO A 26 -16.21 -8.96 -14.58
CA PRO A 26 -16.26 -8.80 -13.13
C PRO A 26 -16.03 -10.13 -12.38
N GLY A 27 -15.75 -10.03 -11.08
CA GLY A 27 -15.69 -11.17 -10.16
C GLY A 27 -14.30 -11.78 -9.95
N ALA A 28 -14.14 -12.49 -8.83
CA ALA A 28 -12.86 -13.01 -8.34
C ALA A 28 -12.11 -13.90 -9.33
N GLY A 29 -12.82 -14.70 -10.14
CA GLY A 29 -12.19 -15.58 -11.14
C GLY A 29 -11.53 -14.86 -12.31
N ASN A 30 -11.76 -13.54 -12.48
CA ASN A 30 -11.22 -12.73 -13.56
C ASN A 30 -10.26 -11.63 -13.05
N GLY A 31 -9.98 -11.61 -11.76
CA GLY A 31 -9.10 -10.64 -11.11
C GLY A 31 -7.68 -11.16 -10.91
N LEU A 32 -6.99 -10.56 -9.95
CA LEU A 32 -5.66 -10.93 -9.50
C LEU A 32 -5.77 -11.96 -8.36
N LYS A 33 -5.15 -13.13 -8.53
CA LYS A 33 -5.02 -14.14 -7.49
C LYS A 33 -3.56 -14.33 -7.10
N LEU A 34 -3.26 -14.20 -5.81
CA LEU A 34 -1.93 -14.37 -5.24
C LEU A 34 -1.98 -15.32 -4.05
N ILE A 35 -0.93 -16.12 -3.90
CA ILE A 35 -0.71 -16.98 -2.74
C ILE A 35 0.65 -16.61 -2.18
N PHE A 36 0.67 -16.24 -0.90
CA PHE A 36 1.86 -15.81 -0.19
C PHE A 36 2.19 -16.77 0.95
N ASN A 37 3.50 -16.94 1.18
CA ASN A 37 4.04 -17.47 2.41
C ASN A 37 4.70 -16.31 3.15
N ILE A 38 4.19 -15.93 4.32
CA ILE A 38 4.71 -14.79 5.09
C ILE A 38 5.98 -15.15 5.88
N GLN A 39 6.26 -16.44 6.05
CA GLN A 39 7.45 -16.95 6.77
C GLN A 39 7.62 -16.35 8.17
N SER A 40 6.55 -16.43 8.98
CA SER A 40 6.47 -15.93 10.36
C SER A 40 7.57 -16.45 11.29
N GLU A 41 8.21 -17.57 10.96
CA GLU A 41 9.36 -18.12 11.68
C GLU A 41 10.62 -17.25 11.60
N PHE A 42 10.70 -16.34 10.61
CA PHE A 42 11.81 -15.39 10.45
C PHE A 42 11.49 -13.98 10.94
N TYR A 43 10.37 -13.79 11.64
CA TYR A 43 10.02 -12.50 12.22
C TYR A 43 11.03 -12.15 13.32
N THR A 44 11.52 -10.92 13.30
CA THR A 44 12.59 -10.43 14.21
C THR A 44 12.15 -9.19 15.00
N GLU A 45 10.87 -8.84 14.93
CA GLU A 45 10.30 -7.65 15.55
C GLU A 45 10.42 -7.71 17.07
N ASP A 46 10.89 -6.61 17.66
CA ASP A 46 10.94 -6.39 19.10
C ASP A 46 9.99 -5.22 19.44
N PRO A 47 8.89 -5.45 20.17
CA PRO A 47 7.95 -4.40 20.54
C PRO A 47 8.60 -3.25 21.33
N GLU A 48 9.67 -3.52 22.10
CA GLU A 48 10.39 -2.48 22.84
C GLU A 48 11.17 -1.53 21.92
N GLN A 49 11.43 -1.95 20.68
CA GLN A 49 12.13 -1.18 19.64
C GLN A 49 11.18 -0.68 18.54
N GLY A 50 9.86 -0.73 18.78
CA GLY A 50 8.85 -0.29 17.82
C GLY A 50 8.55 -1.31 16.72
N GLY A 51 8.84 -2.59 16.95
CA GLY A 51 8.42 -3.69 16.09
C GLY A 51 6.90 -3.85 16.02
N SER A 52 6.42 -4.50 14.96
CA SER A 52 5.00 -4.82 14.78
C SER A 52 4.59 -6.04 15.60
N ASP A 53 3.45 -5.95 16.29
CA ASP A 53 2.84 -7.09 17.00
C ASP A 53 2.01 -8.00 16.08
N ASP A 54 1.65 -7.50 14.89
CA ASP A 54 0.75 -8.18 13.97
C ASP A 54 1.47 -9.25 13.13
N VAL A 55 0.85 -10.43 12.99
CA VAL A 55 1.28 -11.48 12.06
C VAL A 55 0.37 -11.49 10.83
N GLY A 56 0.96 -11.25 9.66
CA GLY A 56 0.25 -11.25 8.39
C GLY A 56 0.86 -10.28 7.39
N MET A 57 0.01 -9.76 6.50
CA MET A 57 0.39 -8.85 5.43
C MET A 57 -0.48 -7.60 5.44
N LYS A 58 0.06 -6.46 5.02
CA LYS A 58 -0.74 -5.29 4.64
C LYS A 58 -0.78 -5.13 3.13
N VAL A 59 -1.98 -4.91 2.60
CA VAL A 59 -2.26 -4.78 1.17
C VAL A 59 -2.91 -3.43 0.91
N LEU A 60 -2.36 -2.65 -0.01
CA LEU A 60 -2.92 -1.37 -0.41
C LEU A 60 -3.36 -1.44 -1.87
N ILE A 61 -4.57 -0.97 -2.15
CA ILE A 61 -5.09 -0.79 -3.50
C ILE A 61 -5.09 0.72 -3.76
N HIS A 62 -4.30 1.16 -4.73
CA HIS A 62 -4.14 2.57 -5.06
C HIS A 62 -4.03 2.78 -6.57
N ASP A 63 -4.22 4.02 -7.02
CA ASP A 63 -3.99 4.37 -8.42
C ASP A 63 -2.50 4.27 -8.77
N GLN A 64 -2.19 3.93 -10.02
CA GLN A 64 -0.82 3.78 -10.50
C GLN A 64 0.01 5.06 -10.34
N LYS A 65 -0.64 6.23 -10.41
CA LYS A 65 0.00 7.55 -10.26
C LYS A 65 0.25 7.93 -8.80
N GLU A 66 -0.45 7.30 -7.87
CA GLU A 66 -0.33 7.63 -6.45
C GLU A 66 0.76 6.78 -5.79
N PRO A 67 1.73 7.39 -5.10
CA PRO A 67 2.73 6.64 -4.34
C PRO A 67 2.07 5.90 -3.16
N PRO A 68 2.57 4.72 -2.79
CA PRO A 68 1.94 3.89 -1.77
C PRO A 68 2.11 4.50 -0.37
N LYS A 69 0.98 4.76 0.30
CA LYS A 69 0.92 5.19 1.70
C LYS A 69 0.21 4.13 2.56
N MET A 70 0.99 3.18 3.07
CA MET A 70 0.49 1.96 3.71
C MET A 70 -0.18 2.19 5.08
N ASP A 71 0.11 3.31 5.73
CA ASP A 71 -0.37 3.71 7.06
C ASP A 71 -1.83 4.20 7.08
N THR A 72 -2.39 4.63 5.93
CA THR A 72 -3.75 5.20 5.89
C THR A 72 -4.81 4.19 5.47
N GLN A 73 -4.62 3.50 4.35
CA GLN A 73 -5.63 2.66 3.70
C GLN A 73 -5.22 1.20 3.51
N GLY A 74 -4.17 0.75 4.21
CA GLY A 74 -3.72 -0.64 4.15
C GLY A 74 -4.74 -1.61 4.77
N ILE A 75 -5.09 -2.66 4.02
CA ILE A 75 -5.90 -3.79 4.48
C ILE A 75 -4.96 -4.82 5.11
N ALA A 76 -5.15 -5.12 6.40
CA ALA A 76 -4.43 -6.20 7.07
C ALA A 76 -5.08 -7.56 6.77
N VAL A 77 -4.28 -8.54 6.37
CA VAL A 77 -4.70 -9.92 6.07
C VAL A 77 -3.84 -10.89 6.86
N GLY A 78 -4.49 -11.67 7.72
CA GLY A 78 -3.81 -12.66 8.58
C GLY A 78 -3.58 -14.00 7.87
N PRO A 79 -2.61 -14.81 8.35
CA PRO A 79 -2.36 -16.14 7.84
C PRO A 79 -3.55 -17.10 8.05
N GLY A 80 -3.56 -18.19 7.29
CA GLY A 80 -4.62 -19.20 7.35
C GLY A 80 -5.92 -18.73 6.72
N SER A 81 -5.87 -17.65 5.94
CA SER A 81 -7.04 -17.00 5.37
C SER A 81 -6.93 -16.86 3.85
N HIS A 82 -8.10 -16.89 3.24
CA HIS A 82 -8.32 -16.49 1.86
C HIS A 82 -9.18 -15.22 1.88
N ALA A 83 -8.55 -14.09 1.60
CA ALA A 83 -9.19 -12.79 1.53
C ALA A 83 -9.68 -12.52 0.09
N PHE A 84 -10.96 -12.19 -0.04
CA PHE A 84 -11.58 -11.72 -1.27
C PHE A 84 -11.80 -10.22 -1.14
N ILE A 85 -11.07 -9.46 -1.95
CA ILE A 85 -11.06 -8.00 -1.95
C ILE A 85 -11.77 -7.54 -3.23
N GLY A 86 -13.06 -7.28 -3.10
CA GLY A 86 -13.85 -6.66 -4.16
C GLY A 86 -13.56 -5.16 -4.21
N ILE A 87 -13.24 -4.64 -5.39
CA ILE A 87 -12.93 -3.22 -5.59
C ILE A 87 -13.97 -2.54 -6.49
N SER A 88 -14.20 -1.25 -6.22
CA SER A 88 -15.00 -0.34 -7.04
C SER A 88 -14.26 0.98 -7.21
N LYS A 89 -14.13 1.47 -8.45
CA LYS A 89 -13.44 2.73 -8.72
C LYS A 89 -14.39 3.92 -8.53
N VAL A 90 -13.91 4.95 -7.84
CA VAL A 90 -14.56 6.25 -7.71
C VAL A 90 -13.59 7.33 -8.18
N GLU A 91 -14.03 8.18 -9.09
CA GLU A 91 -13.27 9.34 -9.56
C GLU A 91 -13.92 10.60 -9.02
N TYR A 92 -13.13 11.45 -8.37
CA TYR A 92 -13.56 12.78 -7.94
C TYR A 92 -12.96 13.82 -8.86
N LYS A 93 -13.81 14.75 -9.30
CA LYS A 93 -13.42 15.94 -10.07
C LYS A 93 -13.80 17.17 -9.27
N ASN A 94 -12.79 17.77 -8.64
CA ASN A 94 -12.95 18.97 -7.84
C ASN A 94 -12.83 20.22 -8.71
N GLU A 95 -13.47 21.31 -8.30
CA GLU A 95 -13.45 22.57 -9.03
C GLU A 95 -12.29 23.47 -8.61
N ILE A 96 -11.81 24.25 -9.59
CA ILE A 96 -10.76 25.24 -9.39
C ILE A 96 -11.32 26.54 -8.80
N PRO A 97 -10.48 27.39 -8.18
CA PRO A 97 -10.90 28.71 -7.72
C PRO A 97 -11.52 29.57 -8.85
N PRO A 98 -12.58 30.36 -8.59
CA PRO A 98 -13.21 30.63 -7.29
C PRO A 98 -14.34 29.66 -6.87
N TRP A 99 -14.63 28.61 -7.64
CA TRP A 99 -15.77 27.71 -7.37
C TRP A 99 -15.41 26.49 -6.51
N GLY A 100 -14.13 26.16 -6.44
CA GLY A 100 -13.57 25.23 -5.46
C GLY A 100 -12.16 25.67 -5.03
N GLU A 101 -11.44 24.74 -4.42
CA GLU A 101 -10.11 24.98 -3.85
C GLU A 101 -9.06 24.02 -4.41
N CYS A 102 -9.38 23.29 -5.49
CA CYS A 102 -8.43 22.34 -6.05
C CYS A 102 -7.28 23.05 -6.78
N GLN A 103 -6.09 22.46 -6.67
CA GLN A 103 -4.92 22.92 -7.39
C GLN A 103 -3.94 21.75 -7.53
N ASP A 104 -3.46 21.53 -8.74
CA ASP A 104 -2.38 20.59 -9.02
C ASP A 104 -1.05 21.34 -9.09
N LYS A 105 -0.01 20.79 -8.44
CA LYS A 105 1.35 21.35 -8.42
C LYS A 105 2.33 20.41 -9.07
N GLU A 106 3.39 20.96 -9.66
CA GLU A 106 4.51 20.14 -10.12
C GLU A 106 5.26 19.60 -8.89
N LEU A 107 5.50 18.29 -8.88
CA LEU A 107 6.24 17.58 -7.84
C LEU A 107 7.68 17.34 -8.30
N GLN A 108 8.61 17.25 -7.35
CA GLN A 108 10.03 17.10 -7.67
C GLN A 108 10.43 15.65 -7.98
N TYR A 109 9.77 14.69 -7.34
CA TYR A 109 10.14 13.26 -7.31
C TYR A 109 9.03 12.34 -7.82
N TYR A 110 7.89 12.90 -8.21
CA TYR A 110 6.75 12.18 -8.79
C TYR A 110 6.27 12.89 -10.06
N ASP A 111 5.82 12.12 -11.06
CA ASP A 111 5.41 12.68 -12.36
C ASP A 111 4.03 13.37 -12.32
N ASP A 112 3.11 12.85 -11.51
CA ASP A 112 1.74 13.36 -11.37
C ASP A 112 1.52 13.92 -9.96
N TYR A 113 0.79 15.05 -9.88
CA TYR A 113 0.37 15.59 -8.58
C TYR A 113 -0.59 14.63 -7.90
N THR A 114 -0.25 14.22 -6.69
CA THR A 114 -1.17 13.58 -5.76
C THR A 114 -0.97 14.18 -4.38
N LEU A 115 -2.03 14.21 -3.57
CA LEU A 115 -1.93 14.70 -2.20
C LEU A 115 -0.87 13.89 -1.42
N THR A 116 -0.87 12.58 -1.61
CA THR A 116 0.11 11.67 -0.99
C THR A 116 1.54 11.98 -1.44
N GLY A 117 1.77 12.17 -2.75
CA GLY A 117 3.08 12.55 -3.28
C GLY A 117 3.59 13.85 -2.67
N CYS A 118 2.76 14.91 -2.68
CA CYS A 118 3.11 16.20 -2.07
C CYS A 118 3.48 16.07 -0.59
N LEU A 119 2.69 15.32 0.19
CA LEU A 119 2.95 15.11 1.61
C LEU A 119 4.27 14.35 1.86
N LEU A 120 4.63 13.39 1.00
CA LEU A 120 5.89 12.67 1.09
C LEU A 120 7.10 13.57 0.76
N GLU A 121 7.01 14.43 -0.25
CA GLU A 121 8.06 15.42 -0.54
C GLU A 121 8.19 16.44 0.59
N CYS A 122 7.06 16.94 1.10
CA CYS A 122 7.03 17.85 2.24
C CYS A 122 7.71 17.23 3.47
N GLY A 123 7.38 15.97 3.80
CA GLY A 123 8.01 15.24 4.90
C GLY A 123 9.50 15.00 4.67
N THR A 124 9.91 14.74 3.43
CA THR A 124 11.33 14.62 3.05
C THR A 124 12.08 15.92 3.34
N ASN A 125 11.53 17.04 2.89
CA ASN A 125 12.14 18.36 3.09
C ASN A 125 12.23 18.69 4.58
N HIS A 126 11.17 18.42 5.35
CA HIS A 126 11.17 18.66 6.78
C HIS A 126 12.27 17.88 7.51
N VAL A 127 12.38 16.57 7.26
CA VAL A 127 13.42 15.73 7.87
C VAL A 127 14.81 16.17 7.45
N TYR A 128 14.99 16.54 6.18
CA TYR A 128 16.27 17.01 5.69
C TYR A 128 16.70 18.34 6.33
N GLU A 129 15.78 19.29 6.47
CA GLU A 129 16.05 20.59 7.12
C GLU A 129 16.45 20.44 8.59
N GLN A 130 15.83 19.49 9.32
CA GLN A 130 16.11 19.29 10.75
C GLN A 130 17.29 18.35 11.01
N CYS A 131 17.43 17.28 10.23
CA CYS A 131 18.35 16.17 10.51
C CYS A 131 19.47 16.02 9.47
N GLY A 132 19.43 16.73 8.33
CA GLY A 132 20.45 16.68 7.28
C GLY A 132 20.49 15.38 6.47
N CYS A 133 19.46 14.54 6.58
CA CYS A 133 19.35 13.24 5.93
C CYS A 133 17.88 12.94 5.58
N ARG A 134 17.61 11.81 4.93
CA ARG A 134 16.23 11.34 4.71
C ARG A 134 16.01 9.90 5.20
N LEU A 135 14.77 9.59 5.55
CA LEU A 135 14.36 8.22 5.86
C LEU A 135 14.31 7.37 4.58
N PHE A 136 14.54 6.07 4.73
CA PHE A 136 14.74 5.16 3.60
C PHE A 136 13.52 5.02 2.67
N TYR A 137 12.33 5.24 3.21
CA TYR A 137 11.05 5.16 2.50
C TYR A 137 10.56 6.51 1.94
N LEU A 138 11.26 7.60 2.23
CA LEU A 138 10.92 8.93 1.72
C LEU A 138 11.58 9.18 0.36
N PRO A 139 10.92 9.90 -0.56
CA PRO A 139 11.49 10.22 -1.87
C PRO A 139 12.74 11.10 -1.77
N GLY A 140 13.45 11.25 -2.89
CA GLY A 140 14.53 12.23 -3.03
C GLY A 140 15.95 11.68 -3.12
N GLY A 141 16.88 12.57 -3.45
CA GLY A 141 18.29 12.26 -3.73
C GLY A 141 19.24 12.45 -2.55
N ASN A 142 18.74 12.90 -1.39
CA ASN A 142 19.55 13.11 -0.20
C ASN A 142 20.08 11.78 0.38
N ASP A 143 21.16 11.84 1.15
CA ASP A 143 21.72 10.67 1.81
C ASP A 143 20.75 10.11 2.87
N TYR A 144 20.77 8.79 3.03
CA TYR A 144 19.97 8.10 4.03
C TYR A 144 20.48 8.41 5.44
N CYS A 145 19.55 8.56 6.38
CA CYS A 145 19.89 8.73 7.80
C CYS A 145 20.60 7.47 8.34
N GLU A 146 21.68 7.67 9.11
CA GLU A 146 22.28 6.61 9.91
C GLU A 146 21.35 6.21 11.07
N PRO A 147 21.46 4.97 11.62
CA PRO A 147 20.58 4.49 12.67
C PRO A 147 20.44 5.42 13.88
N GLU A 148 21.52 6.07 14.30
CA GLU A 148 21.50 7.04 15.40
C GLU A 148 20.65 8.29 15.06
N ALA A 149 20.81 8.84 13.85
CA ALA A 149 20.03 9.98 13.38
C ALA A 149 18.55 9.62 13.17
N ILE A 150 18.25 8.38 12.79
CA ILE A 150 16.87 7.88 12.70
C ILE A 150 16.21 7.95 14.07
N ALA A 151 16.83 7.34 15.09
CA ALA A 151 16.27 7.23 16.43
C ALA A 151 16.18 8.58 17.15
N ASN A 152 17.21 9.42 17.03
CA ASN A 152 17.35 10.63 17.83
C ASN A 152 16.79 11.91 17.17
N CYS A 153 16.47 11.88 15.87
CA CYS A 153 16.02 13.08 15.13
C CYS A 153 14.88 12.78 14.15
N ALA A 154 15.12 11.91 13.16
CA ALA A 154 14.22 11.82 12.01
C ALA A 154 12.83 11.29 12.38
N LEU A 155 12.74 10.28 13.27
CA LEU A 155 11.44 9.76 13.73
C LEU A 155 10.68 10.80 14.56
N ASP A 156 11.35 11.49 15.49
CA ASP A 156 10.71 12.54 16.29
C ASP A 156 10.23 13.71 15.41
N THR A 157 11.01 14.08 14.40
CA THR A 157 10.64 15.10 13.40
C THR A 157 9.36 14.72 12.64
N ILE A 158 9.22 13.45 12.24
CA ILE A 158 8.00 12.96 11.57
C ILE A 158 6.81 12.89 12.54
N ILE A 159 7.02 12.46 13.78
CA ILE A 159 5.94 12.37 14.79
C ILE A 159 5.41 13.75 15.18
N THR A 160 6.31 14.72 15.33
CA THR A 160 5.96 16.11 15.69
C THR A 160 5.58 16.98 14.49
N ALA A 161 5.63 16.42 13.27
CA ALA A 161 5.27 17.09 12.03
C ALA A 161 3.80 17.56 11.95
N GLY A 162 2.93 17.19 12.91
CA GLY A 162 1.58 17.75 13.00
C GLY A 162 1.54 19.29 13.10
N ASN A 163 2.65 19.92 13.47
CA ASN A 163 2.84 21.38 13.46
C ASN A 163 3.56 21.91 12.20
N TYR A 164 4.07 21.03 11.34
CA TYR A 164 4.76 21.40 10.12
C TYR A 164 3.75 21.70 9.02
N THR A 165 3.80 22.92 8.47
CA THR A 165 2.82 23.35 7.48
C THR A 165 3.25 22.87 6.10
N CYS A 166 2.56 21.85 5.58
CA CYS A 166 2.70 21.42 4.19
C CYS A 166 1.71 22.15 3.28
N ASP A 167 2.22 22.84 2.26
CA ASP A 167 1.39 23.48 1.24
C ASP A 167 1.00 22.46 0.14
N CYS A 168 0.12 21.53 0.50
CA CYS A 168 -0.39 20.48 -0.35
C CYS A 168 -1.90 20.65 -0.57
N PRO A 169 -2.34 21.44 -1.57
CA PRO A 169 -3.74 21.65 -1.87
C PRO A 169 -4.45 20.36 -2.32
N THR A 170 -5.77 20.37 -2.28
CA THR A 170 -6.60 19.27 -2.77
C THR A 170 -6.39 19.07 -4.29
N PRO A 171 -6.09 17.85 -4.77
CA PRO A 171 -5.97 17.59 -6.20
C PRO A 171 -7.29 17.82 -6.95
N CYS A 172 -7.20 18.23 -8.21
CA CYS A 172 -8.39 18.42 -9.04
C CYS A 172 -9.00 17.09 -9.51
N ASP A 173 -8.17 16.11 -9.84
CA ASP A 173 -8.58 14.75 -10.17
C ASP A 173 -8.09 13.76 -9.10
N ILE A 174 -9.00 12.98 -8.52
CA ILE A 174 -8.66 11.95 -7.53
C ILE A 174 -9.28 10.63 -7.97
N SER A 175 -8.45 9.59 -8.13
CA SER A 175 -8.91 8.22 -8.33
C SER A 175 -8.81 7.44 -7.02
N HIS A 176 -9.95 6.99 -6.50
CA HIS A 176 -10.04 6.20 -5.27
C HIS A 176 -10.61 4.81 -5.56
N PHE A 177 -10.12 3.81 -4.83
CA PHE A 177 -10.64 2.45 -4.88
C PHE A 177 -11.32 2.12 -3.56
N GLN A 178 -12.65 2.02 -3.61
CA GLN A 178 -13.41 1.47 -2.49
C GLN A 178 -13.24 -0.03 -2.44
N THR A 179 -12.95 -0.56 -1.26
CA THR A 179 -12.69 -1.98 -1.06
C THR A 179 -13.73 -2.60 -0.13
N SER A 180 -14.25 -3.77 -0.51
CA SER A 180 -15.05 -4.63 0.34
C SER A 180 -14.31 -5.95 0.53
N VAL A 181 -14.05 -6.31 1.79
CA VAL A 181 -13.24 -7.48 2.13
C VAL A 181 -14.11 -8.55 2.75
N SER A 182 -13.98 -9.78 2.27
CA SER A 182 -14.58 -10.97 2.87
C SER A 182 -13.55 -12.09 2.99
N TYR A 183 -13.76 -13.02 3.92
CA TYR A 183 -12.76 -14.01 4.30
C TYR A 183 -13.33 -15.43 4.30
N ALA A 184 -12.48 -16.38 3.93
CA ALA A 184 -12.66 -17.80 4.19
C ALA A 184 -11.40 -18.37 4.83
N GLY A 185 -11.52 -19.45 5.60
CA GLY A 185 -10.35 -20.19 6.10
C GLY A 185 -9.67 -20.96 4.98
N TRP A 186 -8.33 -20.94 4.94
CA TRP A 186 -7.56 -21.66 3.94
C TRP A 186 -6.18 -22.09 4.49
N PRO A 187 -5.70 -23.32 4.17
CA PRO A 187 -6.36 -24.33 3.34
C PRO A 187 -7.47 -25.09 4.07
N ASN A 188 -8.38 -25.68 3.30
CA ASN A 188 -9.30 -26.70 3.80
C ASN A 188 -8.49 -27.97 4.15
N LYS A 189 -8.79 -28.61 5.29
CA LYS A 189 -8.14 -29.85 5.76
C LYS A 189 -7.96 -30.92 4.68
N ASN A 190 -8.98 -31.15 3.87
CA ASN A 190 -8.95 -32.17 2.82
C ASN A 190 -8.11 -31.77 1.60
N THR A 191 -7.87 -30.47 1.38
CA THR A 191 -7.12 -29.96 0.23
C THR A 191 -5.72 -29.46 0.60
N ALA A 192 -5.42 -29.31 1.89
CA ALA A 192 -4.13 -28.85 2.39
C ALA A 192 -2.97 -29.66 1.80
N ARG A 193 -3.08 -31.00 1.83
CA ARG A 193 -2.05 -31.89 1.27
C ARG A 193 -1.83 -31.69 -0.22
N TYR A 194 -2.90 -31.47 -0.99
CA TYR A 194 -2.79 -31.20 -2.42
C TYR A 194 -2.03 -29.90 -2.67
N TRP A 195 -2.38 -28.83 -1.97
CA TRP A 195 -1.74 -27.52 -2.13
C TRP A 195 -0.28 -27.52 -1.70
N LEU A 196 0.05 -28.19 -0.58
CA LEU A 196 1.43 -28.38 -0.13
C LEU A 196 2.28 -29.11 -1.18
N THR A 197 1.70 -30.11 -1.84
CA THR A 197 2.41 -30.84 -2.92
C THR A 197 2.52 -30.00 -4.19
N TYR A 198 1.43 -29.32 -4.60
CA TYR A 198 1.37 -28.54 -5.82
C TYR A 198 2.34 -27.36 -5.83
N LEU A 199 2.57 -26.75 -4.67
CA LEU A 199 3.50 -25.64 -4.50
C LEU A 199 4.94 -26.09 -4.23
N ASP A 200 5.21 -27.40 -4.21
CA ASP A 200 6.52 -28.01 -3.88
C ASP A 200 7.02 -27.67 -2.48
N LEU A 201 6.12 -27.69 -1.50
CA LEU A 201 6.37 -27.23 -0.12
C LEU A 201 6.22 -28.35 0.93
N TRP A 202 5.94 -29.58 0.49
CA TRP A 202 5.71 -30.73 1.37
C TRP A 202 6.90 -31.08 2.28
N ASP A 203 8.13 -30.85 1.81
CA ASP A 203 9.34 -31.19 2.58
C ASP A 203 9.65 -30.19 3.70
N TYR A 204 8.95 -29.04 3.74
CA TYR A 204 9.24 -27.93 4.66
C TYR A 204 8.09 -27.63 5.63
N TRP A 205 6.85 -28.01 5.32
CA TRP A 205 5.65 -27.53 6.01
C TRP A 205 4.62 -28.64 6.28
N ASP A 206 4.11 -28.70 7.51
CA ASP A 206 2.92 -29.49 7.84
C ASP A 206 1.62 -28.64 7.77
N GLU A 207 0.46 -29.30 7.92
CA GLU A 207 -0.85 -28.65 7.81
C GLU A 207 -1.04 -27.49 8.82
N GLN A 208 -0.46 -27.61 10.02
CA GLN A 208 -0.55 -26.59 11.05
C GLN A 208 0.35 -25.38 10.73
N SER A 209 1.53 -25.66 10.17
CA SER A 209 2.48 -24.63 9.80
C SER A 209 2.01 -23.86 8.55
N ALA A 210 1.23 -24.51 7.67
CA ALA A 210 0.59 -23.86 6.52
C ALA A 210 -0.46 -22.82 6.94
N THR A 211 -1.30 -23.11 7.94
CA THR A 211 -2.31 -22.14 8.42
C THR A 211 -1.69 -20.98 9.21
N GLN A 212 -0.47 -21.12 9.71
CA GLN A 212 0.25 -20.06 10.40
C GLN A 212 1.01 -19.11 9.46
N ASN A 213 1.22 -19.51 8.20
CA ASN A 213 2.09 -18.77 7.29
C ASN A 213 1.43 -18.35 5.98
N TRP A 214 0.42 -19.07 5.52
CA TRP A 214 -0.03 -18.86 4.15
C TRP A 214 -1.24 -17.94 4.07
N VAL A 215 -1.25 -17.10 3.04
CA VAL A 215 -2.32 -16.13 2.77
C VAL A 215 -2.69 -16.23 1.31
N VAL A 216 -3.99 -16.31 1.01
CA VAL A 216 -4.51 -16.21 -0.36
C VAL A 216 -5.24 -14.89 -0.52
N LEU A 217 -4.92 -14.14 -1.58
CA LEU A 217 -5.57 -12.89 -1.93
C LEU A 217 -6.21 -13.01 -3.30
N ASP A 218 -7.50 -12.68 -3.39
CA ASP A 218 -8.17 -12.38 -4.66
C ASP A 218 -8.56 -10.89 -4.67
N VAL A 219 -8.01 -10.12 -5.60
CA VAL A 219 -8.36 -8.70 -5.81
C VAL A 219 -9.06 -8.56 -7.16
N TYR A 220 -10.29 -8.05 -7.17
CA TYR A 220 -11.12 -8.04 -8.38
C TYR A 220 -12.13 -6.91 -8.40
N TYR A 221 -12.45 -6.41 -9.58
CA TYR A 221 -13.60 -5.52 -9.76
C TYR A 221 -14.90 -6.29 -9.51
N SER A 222 -15.70 -5.80 -8.55
CA SER A 222 -17.03 -6.37 -8.23
C SER A 222 -18.00 -6.14 -9.38
N GLU A 223 -17.95 -4.96 -9.98
CA GLU A 223 -18.71 -4.54 -11.16
C GLU A 223 -17.76 -3.80 -12.12
N LEU A 224 -18.05 -3.80 -13.42
CA LEU A 224 -17.26 -3.08 -14.43
C LEU A 224 -17.80 -1.68 -14.71
N ASN A 225 -18.19 -0.98 -13.65
CA ASN A 225 -18.54 0.43 -13.66
C ASN A 225 -17.57 1.21 -12.76
N TYR A 226 -17.58 2.52 -12.90
CA TYR A 226 -16.94 3.43 -11.98
C TYR A 226 -17.91 4.57 -11.69
N GLN A 227 -17.79 5.15 -10.52
CA GLN A 227 -18.57 6.32 -10.13
C GLN A 227 -17.75 7.57 -10.39
N VAL A 228 -18.38 8.62 -10.90
CA VAL A 228 -17.78 9.94 -11.04
C VAL A 228 -18.54 10.90 -10.14
N ILE A 229 -17.83 11.57 -9.25
CA ILE A 229 -18.34 12.62 -8.36
C ILE A 229 -17.70 13.93 -8.82
N GLU A 230 -18.46 14.73 -9.53
CA GLU A 230 -18.00 15.98 -10.14
C GLU A 230 -18.66 17.17 -9.46
N GLN A 231 -17.86 18.13 -9.02
CA GLN A 231 -18.35 19.44 -8.61
C GLN A 231 -18.73 20.23 -9.87
N GLN A 232 -19.92 20.83 -9.87
CA GLN A 232 -20.41 21.63 -11.00
C GLN A 232 -20.85 23.01 -10.53
N ARG A 233 -20.62 24.00 -11.38
CA ARG A 233 -21.02 25.40 -11.20
C ARG A 233 -22.53 25.63 -11.33
#